data_AF-A0A6I9W4B6-F1
#
_entry.id   AF-A0A6I9W4B6-F1
#
_cell.length_a   1.000
_cell.length_b   1.000
_cell.length_c   1.000
_cell.angle_alpha   90.00
_cell.angle_beta   90.00
_cell.angle_gamma   90.00
#
_symmetry.space_group_name_H-M   'P 1'
#
loop_
_entity.id
_entity.type
_entity.pdbx_description
1 polymer ?
#
loop_
_entity_poly.entity_id
_entity_poly.type
_entity_poly.pdbx_seq_one_letter_code
_entity_poly.pdbx_strand_id
1 'polypeptide(L)'
;MSSQALLDNLLETPFKHKSEIRDELIADLRKVIANGEYLQQSEIQEKVDVLCKWMCTTPKKSIYRLDRFTDHCTYDLDSLYEALKQDDKPDPSIHFLSDLPNGIIAVDSWDLSVSLDLKRYSNEIIVDAACGAAVLRGAHVYAPGIIGMPNGLTINTKISVFADVTGQCKKGLIKSYADSNKIYLGNGILQQTRKEIFGKTAKNPCGIAIIMTDVISRIPQLNANNESLKLHALLQNLPSIICSLVLNPQPDEIILDMCAAPGNKTTHISLLMKGQGIIIALEKNPGKVARFKKKCSDKNIKIFCYDATKAVIEREHNFVRNDGPPFEENYFDRILLDTPCSALGQRPQLYNTITLAHLRSYVPLQRNLFSTAVRLLKPNGTLVYSTCTITIAENEGIIAWALKQFPKLKLESINDQIKTDKYGTQGYVIDGLTSENAQKYMQIW
;
A
#
# COMPACT_ATOMS: atom_id res chain seq x y z
N MET A 1 1.24 15.30 -28.39
CA MET A 1 1.88 14.02 -28.05
C MET A 1 0.79 12.98 -27.94
N SER A 2 0.97 11.77 -28.47
CA SER A 2 0.01 10.68 -28.25
C SER A 2 -0.08 10.36 -26.75
N SER A 3 -1.21 9.80 -26.31
CA SER A 3 -1.39 9.31 -24.93
C SER A 3 -0.31 8.30 -24.54
N GLN A 4 0.12 7.46 -25.48
CA GLN A 4 1.23 6.53 -25.33
C GLN A 4 2.57 7.25 -25.07
N ALA A 5 2.91 8.29 -25.85
CA ALA A 5 4.16 9.04 -25.64
C ALA A 5 4.21 9.85 -24.33
N LEU A 6 3.05 10.18 -23.75
CA LEU A 6 2.95 10.78 -22.40
C LEU A 6 3.07 9.72 -21.29
N LEU A 7 2.63 8.49 -21.57
CA LEU A 7 2.83 7.31 -20.74
C LEU A 7 4.24 6.70 -20.89
N ASP A 8 4.99 7.02 -21.95
CA ASP A 8 6.37 6.53 -22.17
C ASP A 8 7.44 7.51 -21.65
N ASN A 9 7.06 8.76 -21.35
CA ASN A 9 7.89 9.73 -20.62
C ASN A 9 7.86 9.46 -19.10
N LEU A 10 8.00 8.19 -18.74
CA LEU A 10 7.96 7.73 -17.35
C LEU A 10 9.21 8.16 -16.60
N LEU A 11 9.02 8.41 -15.31
CA LEU A 11 10.14 8.54 -14.39
C LEU A 11 11.02 7.29 -14.48
N GLU A 12 12.32 7.48 -14.68
CA GLU A 12 13.27 6.36 -14.74
C GLU A 12 13.56 5.76 -13.36
N THR A 13 13.43 6.58 -12.31
CA THR A 13 13.71 6.18 -10.94
C THR A 13 13.02 7.10 -9.93
N PRO A 14 12.50 6.55 -8.81
CA PRO A 14 11.96 7.37 -7.73
C PRO A 14 13.06 7.96 -6.82
N PHE A 15 14.34 7.58 -7.04
CA PHE A 15 15.50 7.91 -6.20
C PHE A 15 16.35 9.03 -6.80
N LYS A 16 15.72 10.02 -7.45
CA LYS A 16 16.45 11.16 -8.02
C LYS A 16 17.30 11.84 -6.93
N HIS A 17 18.61 11.99 -7.19
CA HIS A 17 19.63 12.47 -6.25
C HIS A 17 19.97 11.55 -5.06
N LYS A 18 19.64 10.25 -5.13
CA LYS A 18 19.91 9.26 -4.07
C LYS A 18 20.53 7.98 -4.62
N SER A 19 21.72 8.09 -5.20
CA SER A 19 22.42 6.94 -5.79
C SER A 19 22.72 5.84 -4.76
N GLU A 20 22.91 6.21 -3.50
CA GLU A 20 23.19 5.28 -2.41
C GLU A 20 22.07 4.25 -2.16
N ILE A 21 20.81 4.59 -2.46
CA ILE A 21 19.69 3.64 -2.35
C ILE A 21 19.77 2.61 -3.47
N ARG A 22 20.14 3.04 -4.67
CA ARG A 22 20.36 2.13 -5.80
C ARG A 22 21.53 1.19 -5.51
N ASP A 23 22.61 1.70 -4.94
CA ASP A 23 23.77 0.88 -4.56
C ASP A 23 23.39 -0.20 -3.53
N GLU A 24 22.51 0.12 -2.58
CA GLU A 24 21.98 -0.86 -1.63
C GLU A 24 21.15 -1.95 -2.31
N LEU A 25 20.29 -1.60 -3.28
CA LEU A 25 19.50 -2.58 -4.05
C LEU A 25 20.41 -3.52 -4.87
N ILE A 26 21.48 -2.98 -5.46
CA ILE A 26 22.51 -3.79 -6.15
C ILE A 26 23.18 -4.73 -5.16
N ALA A 27 23.58 -4.24 -3.98
CA ALA A 27 24.20 -5.05 -2.95
C ALA A 27 23.27 -6.16 -2.43
N ASP A 28 21.97 -5.91 -2.39
CA ASP A 28 20.97 -6.88 -1.97
C ASP A 28 20.80 -8.01 -2.99
N LEU A 29 20.71 -7.67 -4.29
CA LEU A 29 20.59 -8.64 -5.37
C LEU A 29 21.84 -9.51 -5.58
N ARG A 30 23.02 -9.08 -5.13
CA ARG A 30 24.24 -9.92 -5.12
C ARG A 30 24.08 -11.20 -4.30
N LYS A 31 23.10 -11.26 -3.40
CA LYS A 31 22.81 -12.44 -2.57
C LYS A 31 21.99 -13.49 -3.32
N VAL A 32 21.40 -13.14 -4.46
CA VAL A 32 20.55 -14.04 -5.25
C VAL A 32 21.39 -15.07 -5.97
N ILE A 33 20.93 -16.32 -5.88
CA ILE A 33 21.49 -17.47 -6.57
C ILE A 33 20.48 -17.89 -7.64
N ALA A 34 20.91 -17.99 -8.89
CA ALA A 34 20.13 -18.50 -10.00
C ALA A 34 20.92 -19.59 -10.72
N ASN A 35 20.29 -20.73 -11.01
CA ASN A 35 20.94 -21.89 -11.65
C ASN A 35 22.22 -22.37 -10.93
N GLY A 36 22.28 -22.21 -9.60
CA GLY A 36 23.42 -22.63 -8.78
C GLY A 36 24.57 -21.61 -8.69
N GLU A 37 24.47 -20.46 -9.35
CA GLU A 37 25.49 -19.41 -9.32
C GLU A 37 24.90 -18.08 -8.86
N TYR A 38 25.74 -17.20 -8.30
CA TYR A 38 25.34 -15.84 -7.98
C TYR A 38 25.14 -15.02 -9.25
N LEU A 39 24.18 -14.08 -9.22
CA LEU A 39 23.92 -13.21 -10.35
C LEU A 39 25.15 -12.39 -10.75
N GLN A 40 25.37 -12.26 -12.06
CA GLN A 40 26.46 -11.45 -12.61
C GLN A 40 26.18 -9.95 -12.45
N GLN A 41 27.24 -9.15 -12.34
CA GLN A 41 27.11 -7.70 -12.06
C GLN A 41 26.30 -6.94 -13.13
N SER A 42 26.39 -7.35 -14.40
CA SER A 42 25.60 -6.77 -15.50
C SER A 42 24.10 -7.09 -15.37
N GLU A 43 23.77 -8.34 -15.06
CA GLU A 43 22.39 -8.78 -14.83
C GLU A 43 21.76 -8.08 -13.63
N ILE A 44 22.52 -7.89 -12.55
CA ILE A 44 22.05 -7.15 -11.37
C ILE A 44 21.70 -5.71 -11.74
N GLN A 45 22.57 -5.01 -12.48
CA GLN A 45 22.30 -3.62 -12.86
C GLN A 45 21.04 -3.51 -13.73
N GLU A 46 20.88 -4.40 -14.70
CA GLU A 46 19.68 -4.46 -15.53
C GLU A 46 18.42 -4.70 -14.69
N LYS A 47 18.45 -5.67 -13.77
CA LYS A 47 17.32 -5.92 -12.86
C LYS A 47 16.98 -4.70 -12.01
N VAL A 48 17.96 -3.99 -11.45
CA VAL A 48 17.68 -2.77 -10.65
C VAL A 48 17.14 -1.63 -11.53
N ASP A 49 17.59 -1.50 -12.78
CA ASP A 49 17.05 -0.51 -13.72
C ASP A 49 15.58 -0.78 -14.06
N VAL A 50 15.26 -2.03 -14.36
CA VAL A 50 13.87 -2.47 -14.58
C VAL A 50 13.03 -2.24 -13.33
N LEU A 51 13.54 -2.56 -12.15
CA LEU A 51 12.87 -2.38 -10.86
C LEU A 51 12.60 -0.90 -10.55
N CYS A 52 13.57 -0.02 -10.76
CA CYS A 52 13.42 1.43 -10.61
C CYS A 52 12.33 1.99 -11.51
N LYS A 53 12.32 1.60 -12.79
CA LYS A 53 11.27 2.00 -13.73
C LYS A 53 9.91 1.45 -13.32
N TRP A 54 9.86 0.17 -12.94
CA TRP A 54 8.64 -0.51 -12.50
C TRP A 54 8.02 0.17 -11.26
N MET A 55 8.83 0.60 -10.29
CA MET A 55 8.36 1.34 -9.11
C MET A 55 7.62 2.63 -9.48
N CYS A 56 8.01 3.29 -10.58
CA CYS A 56 7.38 4.52 -11.06
C CYS A 56 6.09 4.28 -11.85
N THR A 57 5.81 3.03 -12.26
CA THR A 57 4.60 2.71 -13.03
C THR A 57 3.36 2.63 -12.15
N THR A 58 2.23 3.06 -12.72
CA THR A 58 0.92 2.97 -12.07
C THR A 58 0.29 1.61 -12.33
N PRO A 59 -0.25 0.91 -11.30
CA PRO A 59 -1.06 -0.28 -11.51
C PRO A 59 -2.27 0.02 -12.42
N LYS A 60 -2.54 -0.84 -13.40
CA LYS A 60 -3.64 -0.66 -14.37
C LYS A 60 -5.02 -1.02 -13.84
N LYS A 61 -5.08 -1.58 -12.63
CA LYS A 61 -6.32 -1.99 -11.98
C LYS A 61 -6.37 -1.44 -10.56
N SER A 62 -7.54 -0.96 -10.16
CA SER A 62 -7.87 -0.66 -8.77
C SER A 62 -8.59 -1.85 -8.16
N ILE A 63 -8.17 -2.25 -6.97
CA ILE A 63 -8.71 -3.42 -6.29
C ILE A 63 -9.53 -2.97 -5.09
N TYR A 64 -10.79 -3.40 -5.05
CA TYR A 64 -11.72 -3.14 -3.98
C TYR A 64 -12.07 -4.44 -3.27
N ARG A 65 -12.14 -4.38 -1.95
CA ARG A 65 -12.70 -5.43 -1.11
C ARG A 65 -14.07 -5.00 -0.65
N LEU A 66 -15.07 -5.85 -0.80
CA LEU A 66 -16.38 -5.67 -0.19
C LEU A 66 -16.31 -6.03 1.29
N ASP A 67 -16.80 -5.15 2.16
CA ASP A 67 -16.76 -5.32 3.62
C ASP A 67 -17.94 -6.15 4.17
N ARG A 68 -18.60 -6.92 3.31
CA ARG A 68 -19.66 -7.88 3.65
C ARG A 68 -19.59 -9.09 2.71
N PHE A 69 -19.70 -10.28 3.26
CA PHE A 69 -19.97 -11.51 2.51
C PHE A 69 -21.45 -11.86 2.67
N THR A 70 -22.34 -11.13 1.99
CA THR A 70 -23.76 -11.52 1.87
C THR A 70 -24.02 -12.01 0.45
N ASP A 71 -25.00 -12.90 0.26
CA ASP A 71 -25.42 -13.38 -1.06
C ASP A 71 -26.06 -12.28 -1.95
N HIS A 72 -26.06 -11.03 -1.48
CA HIS A 72 -26.63 -9.85 -2.15
C HIS A 72 -25.55 -8.84 -2.55
N CYS A 73 -24.43 -9.32 -3.09
CA CYS A 73 -23.32 -8.48 -3.60
C CYS A 73 -23.71 -7.56 -4.76
N THR A 74 -24.89 -7.73 -5.37
CA THR A 74 -25.35 -6.93 -6.51
C THR A 74 -25.50 -5.46 -6.16
N TYR A 75 -26.06 -5.15 -4.99
CA TYR A 75 -26.26 -3.77 -4.54
C TYR A 75 -24.94 -3.02 -4.32
N ASP A 76 -23.92 -3.71 -3.77
CA ASP A 76 -22.61 -3.11 -3.51
C ASP A 76 -21.85 -2.86 -4.82
N LEU A 77 -22.02 -3.74 -5.81
CA LEU A 77 -21.51 -3.53 -7.16
C LEU A 77 -22.19 -2.36 -7.86
N ASP A 78 -23.52 -2.27 -7.80
CA ASP A 78 -24.27 -1.15 -8.39
C ASP A 78 -23.88 0.17 -7.73
N SER A 79 -23.67 0.18 -6.42
CA SER A 79 -23.19 1.36 -5.68
C SER A 79 -21.79 1.76 -6.09
N LEU A 80 -20.86 0.79 -6.24
CA LEU A 80 -19.50 1.04 -6.72
C LEU A 80 -19.51 1.56 -8.16
N TYR A 81 -20.36 0.98 -9.00
CA TYR A 81 -20.58 1.39 -10.38
C TYR A 81 -21.04 2.84 -10.47
N GLU A 82 -22.14 3.20 -9.80
CA GLU A 82 -22.69 4.56 -9.83
C GLU A 82 -21.71 5.60 -9.30
N ALA A 83 -20.82 5.20 -8.40
CA ALA A 83 -19.83 6.09 -7.84
C ALA A 83 -18.52 6.13 -8.62
N LEU A 84 -18.31 5.26 -9.61
CA LEU A 84 -17.22 5.32 -10.57
C LEU A 84 -17.67 5.85 -11.94
N LYS A 85 -18.98 5.91 -12.17
CA LYS A 85 -19.58 6.43 -13.39
C LYS A 85 -19.23 7.91 -13.59
N GLN A 86 -18.86 8.26 -14.82
CA GLN A 86 -18.51 9.62 -15.25
C GLN A 86 -19.36 9.95 -16.49
N ASP A 87 -20.05 11.09 -16.47
CA ASP A 87 -21.08 11.44 -17.47
C ASP A 87 -20.57 11.47 -18.92
N ASP A 88 -19.27 11.73 -19.13
CA ASP A 88 -18.62 11.86 -20.44
C ASP A 88 -17.73 10.67 -20.82
N LYS A 89 -17.77 9.57 -20.05
CA LYS A 89 -16.96 8.36 -20.26
C LYS A 89 -17.84 7.12 -20.42
N PRO A 90 -17.33 6.03 -21.02
CA PRO A 90 -18.03 4.76 -20.98
C PRO A 90 -18.16 4.24 -19.54
N ASP A 91 -19.03 3.27 -19.37
CA ASP A 91 -19.25 2.61 -18.10
C ASP A 91 -17.98 1.86 -17.62
N PRO A 92 -17.66 1.90 -16.31
CA PRO A 92 -16.47 1.26 -15.76
C PRO A 92 -16.49 -0.26 -15.91
N SER A 93 -15.35 -0.82 -16.33
CA SER A 93 -15.13 -2.28 -16.32
C SER A 93 -14.89 -2.74 -14.89
N ILE A 94 -15.93 -3.30 -14.27
CA ILE A 94 -15.93 -3.82 -12.91
C ILE A 94 -16.20 -5.31 -12.94
N HIS A 95 -15.32 -6.12 -12.35
CA HIS A 95 -15.49 -7.57 -12.33
C HIS A 95 -14.89 -8.20 -11.06
N PHE A 96 -15.45 -9.34 -10.65
CA PHE A 96 -14.86 -10.14 -9.58
C PHE A 96 -13.57 -10.83 -10.04
N LEU A 97 -12.63 -11.01 -9.13
CA LEU A 97 -11.50 -11.90 -9.33
C LEU A 97 -11.94 -13.34 -9.03
N SER A 98 -12.30 -14.09 -10.07
CA SER A 98 -12.92 -15.43 -9.97
C SER A 98 -12.09 -16.48 -9.23
N ASP A 99 -10.77 -16.30 -9.15
CA ASP A 99 -9.87 -17.23 -8.46
C ASP A 99 -9.73 -16.91 -6.95
N LEU A 100 -10.43 -15.88 -6.45
CA LEU A 100 -10.43 -15.46 -5.07
C LEU A 100 -11.86 -15.49 -4.49
N PRO A 101 -12.04 -15.46 -3.15
CA PRO A 101 -13.36 -15.42 -2.55
C PRO A 101 -14.23 -14.27 -3.07
N ASN A 102 -15.54 -14.53 -3.16
CA ASN A 102 -16.55 -13.55 -3.58
C ASN A 102 -16.41 -12.26 -2.74
N GLY A 103 -16.36 -11.10 -3.40
CA GLY A 103 -16.18 -9.80 -2.74
C GLY A 103 -14.86 -9.11 -3.02
N ILE A 104 -13.96 -9.71 -3.79
CA ILE A 104 -12.75 -9.04 -4.28
C ILE A 104 -12.97 -8.62 -5.74
N ILE A 105 -12.99 -7.31 -5.96
CA ILE A 105 -13.37 -6.67 -7.21
C ILE A 105 -12.17 -5.96 -7.82
N ALA A 106 -12.02 -6.09 -9.13
CA ALA A 106 -11.11 -5.31 -9.93
C ALA A 106 -11.88 -4.30 -10.78
N VAL A 107 -11.35 -3.08 -10.82
CA VAL A 107 -11.79 -2.00 -11.71
C VAL A 107 -10.64 -1.72 -12.67
N ASP A 108 -10.86 -1.90 -13.97
CA ASP A 108 -9.82 -1.66 -14.98
C ASP A 108 -9.67 -0.17 -15.32
N SER A 109 -8.47 0.23 -15.73
CA SER A 109 -8.23 1.51 -16.40
C SER A 109 -8.97 1.59 -17.73
N TRP A 110 -9.34 2.81 -18.15
CA TRP A 110 -9.91 3.03 -19.47
C TRP A 110 -8.97 2.58 -20.59
N ASP A 111 -9.56 1.93 -21.59
CA ASP A 111 -8.86 1.58 -22.82
C ASP A 111 -8.33 2.83 -23.57
N LEU A 112 -7.35 2.65 -24.46
CA LEU A 112 -6.79 3.74 -25.25
C LEU A 112 -7.80 4.40 -26.21
N SER A 113 -8.88 3.70 -26.57
CA SER A 113 -9.99 4.23 -27.37
C SER A 113 -10.80 5.32 -26.64
N VAL A 114 -10.79 5.36 -25.30
CA VAL A 114 -11.47 6.40 -24.54
C VAL A 114 -10.73 7.73 -24.70
N SER A 115 -11.43 8.74 -25.20
CA SER A 115 -10.88 10.09 -25.40
C SER A 115 -10.69 10.80 -24.06
N LEU A 116 -9.49 11.33 -23.84
CA LEU A 116 -9.13 12.10 -22.66
C LEU A 116 -8.61 13.48 -23.05
N ASP A 117 -9.03 14.53 -22.34
CA ASP A 117 -8.44 15.86 -22.48
C ASP A 117 -7.09 15.92 -21.75
N LEU A 118 -6.02 15.55 -22.45
CA LEU A 118 -4.64 15.60 -21.96
C LEU A 118 -3.84 16.77 -22.53
N LYS A 119 -4.49 17.76 -23.12
CA LYS A 119 -3.83 18.98 -23.58
C LYS A 119 -3.46 19.82 -22.36
N ARG A 120 -2.18 20.15 -22.21
CA ARG A 120 -1.71 20.97 -21.08
C ARG A 120 -2.30 22.38 -21.16
N TYR A 121 -2.88 22.83 -20.05
CA TYR A 121 -3.31 24.20 -19.80
C TYR A 121 -2.15 25.03 -19.26
N SER A 122 -2.18 26.34 -19.48
CA SER A 122 -1.17 27.28 -18.95
C SER A 122 -1.25 27.44 -17.43
N ASN A 123 -2.42 27.20 -16.86
CA ASN A 123 -2.65 27.25 -15.41
C ASN A 123 -2.23 25.92 -14.79
N GLU A 124 -1.01 25.88 -14.24
CA GLU A 124 -0.43 24.69 -13.63
C GLU A 124 -0.60 24.71 -12.10
N ILE A 125 -0.97 23.58 -11.51
CA ILE A 125 -0.96 23.38 -10.05
C ILE A 125 0.00 22.24 -9.72
N ILE A 126 0.85 22.45 -8.71
CA ILE A 126 1.83 21.48 -8.27
C ILE A 126 1.34 20.82 -6.98
N VAL A 127 1.32 19.49 -6.98
CA VAL A 127 1.04 18.65 -5.81
C VAL A 127 2.31 17.93 -5.35
N ASP A 128 2.33 17.49 -4.10
CA ASP A 128 3.40 16.61 -3.63
C ASP A 128 3.34 15.22 -4.28
N ALA A 129 4.44 14.47 -4.20
CA ALA A 129 4.57 13.16 -4.82
C ALA A 129 3.54 12.13 -4.32
N ALA A 130 3.14 12.19 -3.04
CA ALA A 130 2.19 11.25 -2.45
C ALA A 130 0.77 11.53 -2.96
N CYS A 131 0.39 12.80 -3.06
CA CYS A 131 -0.84 13.24 -3.68
C CYS A 131 -0.85 12.89 -5.18
N GLY A 132 0.27 13.09 -5.87
CA GLY A 132 0.41 12.70 -7.28
C GLY A 132 0.21 11.21 -7.50
N ALA A 133 0.81 10.37 -6.66
CA ALA A 133 0.60 8.93 -6.69
C ALA A 133 -0.84 8.52 -6.40
N ALA A 134 -1.52 9.22 -5.48
CA ALA A 134 -2.95 9.00 -5.21
C ALA A 134 -3.82 9.38 -6.41
N VAL A 135 -3.54 10.50 -7.09
CA VAL A 135 -4.24 10.93 -8.31
C VAL A 135 -4.10 9.90 -9.42
N LEU A 136 -2.89 9.38 -9.63
CA LEU A 136 -2.65 8.31 -10.60
C LEU A 136 -3.43 7.02 -10.26
N ARG A 137 -3.77 6.80 -9.00
CA ARG A 137 -4.62 5.68 -8.54
C ARG A 137 -6.12 6.03 -8.45
N GLY A 138 -6.57 7.09 -9.13
CA GLY A 138 -7.99 7.45 -9.23
C GLY A 138 -8.50 8.41 -8.15
N ALA A 139 -7.62 9.05 -7.38
CA ALA A 139 -8.04 10.08 -6.43
C ALA A 139 -8.22 11.45 -7.09
N HIS A 140 -9.07 12.28 -6.48
CA HIS A 140 -9.05 13.72 -6.68
C HIS A 140 -7.91 14.38 -5.88
N VAL A 141 -7.63 15.65 -6.16
CA VAL A 141 -6.64 16.42 -5.37
C VAL A 141 -7.34 17.05 -4.18
N TYR A 142 -6.91 16.67 -2.98
CA TYR A 142 -7.34 17.31 -1.75
C TYR A 142 -6.41 18.45 -1.36
N ALA A 143 -6.97 19.48 -0.72
CA ALA A 143 -6.25 20.70 -0.36
C ALA A 143 -4.87 20.49 0.32
N PRO A 144 -4.70 19.53 1.26
CA PRO A 144 -3.40 19.30 1.89
C PRO A 144 -2.27 18.91 0.94
N GLY A 145 -2.60 18.29 -0.19
CA GLY A 145 -1.62 17.80 -1.16
C GLY A 145 -1.11 18.86 -2.14
N ILE A 146 -1.73 20.05 -2.19
CA ILE A 146 -1.30 21.14 -3.06
C ILE A 146 -0.11 21.86 -2.42
N ILE A 147 0.99 21.96 -3.17
CA ILE A 147 2.23 22.63 -2.73
C ILE A 147 2.53 23.89 -3.52
N GLY A 148 2.08 24.01 -4.78
CA GLY A 148 2.30 25.18 -5.62
C GLY A 148 1.05 25.56 -6.40
N MET A 149 0.72 26.84 -6.46
CA MET A 149 -0.47 27.35 -7.14
C MET A 149 -0.29 28.82 -7.57
N PRO A 150 -0.52 29.18 -8.84
CA PRO A 150 -0.48 30.57 -9.30
C PRO A 150 -1.48 31.49 -8.57
N ASN A 151 -1.25 32.79 -8.65
CA ASN A 151 -2.22 33.79 -8.18
C ASN A 151 -3.35 33.99 -9.19
N GLY A 152 -4.52 34.41 -8.70
CA GLY A 152 -5.61 34.89 -9.55
C GLY A 152 -6.49 33.81 -10.21
N LEU A 153 -6.26 32.53 -9.92
CA LEU A 153 -7.15 31.46 -10.40
C LEU A 153 -8.50 31.50 -9.69
N THR A 154 -9.59 31.41 -10.45
CA THR A 154 -10.96 31.35 -9.95
C THR A 154 -11.48 29.92 -9.95
N ILE A 155 -12.42 29.60 -9.06
CA ILE A 155 -13.13 28.32 -9.06
C ILE A 155 -13.75 28.04 -10.44
N ASN A 156 -13.86 26.76 -10.80
CA ASN A 156 -14.27 26.25 -12.11
C ASN A 156 -13.28 26.49 -13.26
N THR A 157 -12.11 27.05 -12.99
CA THR A 157 -11.03 27.13 -13.99
C THR A 157 -10.51 25.72 -14.31
N LYS A 158 -10.37 25.42 -15.62
CA LYS A 158 -9.63 24.24 -16.09
C LYS A 158 -8.14 24.45 -15.89
N ILE A 159 -7.48 23.47 -15.28
CA ILE A 159 -6.07 23.51 -14.92
C ILE A 159 -5.36 22.22 -15.30
N SER A 160 -4.03 22.27 -15.33
CA SER A 160 -3.18 21.10 -15.42
C SER A 160 -2.50 20.82 -14.10
N VAL A 161 -2.55 19.56 -13.64
CA VAL A 161 -1.94 19.14 -12.38
C VAL A 161 -0.63 18.42 -12.65
N PHE A 162 0.38 18.78 -11.87
CA PHE A 162 1.70 18.16 -11.89
C PHE A 162 2.11 17.71 -10.50
N ALA A 163 2.88 16.63 -10.39
CA ALA A 163 3.53 16.24 -9.15
C ALA A 163 4.99 16.68 -9.13
N ASP A 164 5.47 17.16 -7.99
CA ASP A 164 6.90 17.31 -7.72
C ASP A 164 7.56 15.93 -7.56
N VAL A 165 8.58 15.67 -8.38
CA VAL A 165 9.32 14.40 -8.44
C VAL A 165 10.72 14.51 -7.81
N THR A 166 10.99 15.62 -7.12
CA THR A 166 12.28 15.93 -6.48
C THR A 166 12.16 16.20 -4.99
N GLY A 167 10.96 16.53 -4.50
CA GLY A 167 10.72 16.98 -3.13
C GLY A 167 11.28 18.37 -2.82
N GLN A 168 11.61 19.16 -3.85
CA GLN A 168 12.22 20.49 -3.69
C GLN A 168 11.22 21.64 -3.87
N CYS A 169 9.99 21.37 -4.30
CA CYS A 169 8.97 22.41 -4.46
C CYS A 169 8.53 22.94 -3.08
N LYS A 170 8.69 24.25 -2.87
CA LYS A 170 8.34 24.90 -1.60
C LYS A 170 6.84 25.11 -1.51
N LYS A 171 6.26 24.82 -0.34
CA LYS A 171 4.84 25.05 -0.06
C LYS A 171 4.47 26.53 -0.28
N GLY A 172 3.41 26.75 -1.05
CA GLY A 172 2.95 28.07 -1.44
C GLY A 172 3.67 28.66 -2.66
N LEU A 173 4.41 27.88 -3.45
CA LEU A 173 5.05 28.36 -4.69
C LEU A 173 4.01 29.05 -5.59
N ILE A 174 4.34 30.22 -6.15
CA ILE A 174 3.50 31.00 -7.08
C ILE A 174 4.05 30.93 -8.51
N LYS A 175 5.38 30.93 -8.65
CA LYS A 175 6.06 30.93 -9.95
C LYS A 175 5.97 29.55 -10.60
N SER A 176 6.16 29.51 -11.91
CA SER A 176 6.29 28.24 -12.64
C SER A 176 7.41 27.38 -12.04
N TYR A 177 7.15 26.08 -11.96
CA TYR A 177 8.09 25.09 -11.49
C TYR A 177 8.72 24.37 -12.69
N ALA A 178 10.03 24.14 -12.66
CA ALA A 178 10.78 23.64 -13.81
C ALA A 178 10.25 22.27 -14.29
N ASP A 179 10.09 22.11 -15.61
CA ASP A 179 9.56 20.88 -16.22
C ASP A 179 10.42 19.65 -15.91
N SER A 180 11.73 19.81 -15.70
CA SER A 180 12.64 18.73 -15.29
C SER A 180 12.41 18.22 -13.86
N ASN A 181 11.62 18.93 -13.06
CA ASN A 181 11.36 18.63 -11.65
C ASN A 181 9.91 18.21 -11.38
N LYS A 182 9.07 18.15 -12.40
CA LYS A 182 7.65 17.81 -12.27
C LYS A 182 7.19 16.84 -13.34
N ILE A 183 6.21 16.02 -13.01
CA ILE A 183 5.54 15.14 -13.97
C ILE A 183 4.08 15.54 -14.12
N TYR A 184 3.60 15.58 -15.36
CA TYR A 184 2.21 15.88 -15.67
C TYR A 184 1.33 14.70 -15.23
N LEU A 185 0.26 14.97 -14.50
CA LEU A 185 -0.67 13.95 -14.04
C LEU A 185 -1.94 13.91 -14.87
N GLY A 186 -2.39 15.07 -15.35
CA GLY A 186 -3.69 15.20 -15.98
C GLY A 186 -4.30 16.59 -15.81
N ASN A 187 -5.55 16.70 -16.20
CA ASN A 187 -6.33 17.92 -16.12
C ASN A 187 -7.48 17.79 -15.10
N GLY A 188 -7.91 18.93 -14.58
CA GLY A 188 -9.00 18.98 -13.62
C GLY A 188 -9.62 20.37 -13.51
N ILE A 189 -10.66 20.44 -12.69
CA ILE A 189 -11.46 21.63 -12.44
C ILE A 189 -11.21 22.10 -11.00
N LEU A 190 -10.80 23.36 -10.87
CA LEU A 190 -10.49 23.95 -9.57
C LEU A 190 -11.75 24.16 -8.72
N GLN A 191 -11.70 23.71 -7.46
CA GLN A 191 -12.78 23.85 -6.47
C GLN A 191 -12.42 24.75 -5.29
N GLN A 192 -11.13 25.03 -5.06
CA GLN A 192 -10.67 25.90 -3.98
C GLN A 192 -9.66 26.92 -4.50
N THR A 193 -9.76 28.15 -4.01
CA THR A 193 -8.87 29.24 -4.37
C THR A 193 -7.55 29.16 -3.60
N ARG A 194 -6.52 29.83 -4.12
CA ARG A 194 -5.23 29.96 -3.43
C ARG A 194 -5.35 30.57 -2.02
N LYS A 195 -6.28 31.51 -1.81
CA LYS A 195 -6.50 32.16 -0.51
C LYS A 195 -7.05 31.16 0.52
N GLU A 196 -7.89 30.22 0.11
CA GLU A 196 -8.43 29.18 0.99
C GLU A 196 -7.39 28.13 1.35
N ILE A 197 -6.42 27.87 0.47
CA ILE A 197 -5.37 26.86 0.69
C ILE A 197 -4.16 27.44 1.44
N PHE A 198 -3.68 28.63 1.06
CA PHE A 198 -2.42 29.22 1.55
C PHE A 198 -2.60 30.56 2.28
N GLY A 199 -3.82 31.08 2.39
CA GLY A 199 -4.06 32.36 3.07
C GLY A 199 -3.73 32.29 4.56
N LYS A 200 -3.42 33.44 5.17
CA LYS A 200 -3.09 33.54 6.60
C LYS A 200 -4.18 32.98 7.53
N THR A 201 -5.43 33.00 7.08
CA THR A 201 -6.60 32.50 7.80
C THR A 201 -6.90 31.02 7.55
N ALA A 202 -6.20 30.37 6.61
CA ALA A 202 -6.40 28.96 6.28
C ALA A 202 -5.81 28.08 7.40
N LYS A 203 -6.67 27.62 8.32
CA LYS A 203 -6.29 26.64 9.35
C LYS A 203 -6.64 25.24 8.85
N ASN A 204 -5.63 24.43 8.55
CA ASN A 204 -5.78 23.03 8.10
C ASN A 204 -6.73 22.88 6.89
N PRO A 205 -6.37 23.45 5.73
CA PRO A 205 -7.20 23.35 4.53
C PRO A 205 -7.51 21.88 4.22
N CYS A 206 -8.78 21.58 3.93
CA CYS A 206 -9.29 20.23 3.72
C CYS A 206 -10.34 20.22 2.60
N GLY A 207 -10.82 19.01 2.26
CA GLY A 207 -11.76 18.82 1.15
C GLY A 207 -11.07 18.73 -0.21
N ILE A 208 -11.88 18.47 -1.24
CA ILE A 208 -11.43 18.37 -2.63
C ILE A 208 -11.13 19.79 -3.12
N ALA A 209 -9.88 20.03 -3.52
CA ALA A 209 -9.45 21.29 -4.09
C ALA A 209 -9.48 21.28 -5.62
N ILE A 210 -9.33 20.09 -6.24
CA ILE A 210 -9.41 19.91 -7.70
C ILE A 210 -10.13 18.59 -7.97
N ILE A 211 -11.21 18.67 -8.73
CA ILE A 211 -11.86 17.49 -9.31
C ILE A 211 -11.08 17.13 -10.57
N MET A 212 -10.40 16.00 -10.53
CA MET A 212 -9.67 15.48 -11.69
C MET A 212 -10.67 14.96 -12.72
N THR A 213 -10.53 15.38 -13.97
CA THR A 213 -11.41 14.96 -15.09
C THR A 213 -10.72 13.94 -15.98
N ASP A 214 -9.43 14.15 -16.26
CA ASP A 214 -8.67 13.34 -17.19
C ASP A 214 -7.26 13.12 -16.66
N VAL A 215 -6.95 11.88 -16.27
CA VAL A 215 -5.66 11.51 -15.67
C VAL A 215 -4.92 10.58 -16.62
N ILE A 216 -3.60 10.76 -16.74
CA ILE A 216 -2.77 9.97 -17.67
C ILE A 216 -2.81 8.47 -17.39
N SER A 217 -3.05 8.06 -16.14
CA SER A 217 -3.16 6.65 -15.75
C SER A 217 -4.44 5.98 -16.22
N ARG A 218 -5.44 6.77 -16.65
CA ARG A 218 -6.75 6.29 -17.11
C ARG A 218 -7.54 5.50 -16.07
N ILE A 219 -7.12 5.50 -14.81
CA ILE A 219 -7.86 4.87 -13.72
C ILE A 219 -9.13 5.70 -13.47
N PRO A 220 -10.33 5.08 -13.44
CA PRO A 220 -11.57 5.78 -13.12
C PRO A 220 -11.48 6.47 -11.75
N GLN A 221 -11.92 7.74 -11.68
CA GLN A 221 -12.01 8.50 -10.45
C GLN A 221 -13.36 8.27 -9.78
N LEU A 222 -13.36 8.22 -8.45
CA LEU A 222 -14.60 8.23 -7.68
C LEU A 222 -15.33 9.56 -7.91
N ASN A 223 -16.63 9.52 -8.12
CA ASN A 223 -17.46 10.70 -8.31
C ASN A 223 -17.46 11.57 -7.04
N ALA A 224 -17.01 12.81 -7.16
CA ALA A 224 -16.90 13.77 -6.05
C ALA A 224 -18.23 14.02 -5.31
N ASN A 225 -19.37 13.83 -5.98
CA ASN A 225 -20.70 14.09 -5.43
C ASN A 225 -21.33 12.86 -4.77
N ASN A 226 -20.74 11.68 -4.93
CA ASN A 226 -21.30 10.43 -4.43
C ASN A 226 -20.54 9.96 -3.18
N GLU A 227 -20.90 10.53 -2.02
CA GLU A 227 -20.32 10.12 -0.72
C GLU A 227 -20.71 8.69 -0.30
N SER A 228 -21.64 8.04 -1.01
CA SER A 228 -22.26 6.76 -0.63
C SER A 228 -21.36 5.52 -0.80
N LEU A 229 -20.23 5.64 -1.51
CA LEU A 229 -19.20 4.59 -1.57
C LEU A 229 -18.66 4.13 -0.23
N LYS A 230 -18.75 5.01 0.78
CA LYS A 230 -18.19 4.75 2.11
C LYS A 230 -18.82 3.56 2.81
N LEU A 231 -19.95 3.03 2.34
CA LEU A 231 -20.64 2.02 3.14
C LEU A 231 -20.09 0.60 2.96
N HIS A 232 -19.67 0.15 1.76
CA HIS A 232 -19.43 -1.29 1.56
C HIS A 232 -18.24 -1.71 0.68
N ALA A 233 -17.48 -0.79 0.03
CA ALA A 233 -16.31 -1.14 -0.80
C ALA A 233 -15.03 -0.39 -0.37
N LEU A 234 -14.03 -1.15 0.11
CA LEU A 234 -12.76 -0.63 0.58
C LEU A 234 -11.67 -0.80 -0.49
N LEU A 235 -11.07 0.30 -0.94
CA LEU A 235 -9.89 0.26 -1.80
C LEU A 235 -8.71 -0.36 -1.02
N GLN A 236 -8.23 -1.51 -1.46
CA GLN A 236 -7.12 -2.22 -0.83
C GLN A 236 -6.32 -2.99 -1.88
N ASN A 237 -5.00 -2.79 -1.90
CA ASN A 237 -4.13 -3.48 -2.85
C ASN A 237 -4.25 -5.00 -2.71
N LEU A 238 -4.28 -5.71 -3.84
CA LEU A 238 -4.43 -7.16 -3.88
C LEU A 238 -3.45 -7.93 -2.95
N PRO A 239 -2.14 -7.62 -2.91
CA PRO A 239 -1.22 -8.28 -1.97
C PRO A 239 -1.65 -8.19 -0.50
N SER A 240 -2.24 -7.04 -0.12
CA SER A 240 -2.72 -6.85 1.25
C SER A 240 -3.97 -7.66 1.56
N ILE A 241 -4.83 -7.90 0.56
CA ILE A 241 -6.00 -8.77 0.68
C ILE A 241 -5.54 -10.23 0.82
N ILE A 242 -4.60 -10.66 -0.03
CA ILE A 242 -4.02 -12.00 -0.02
C ILE A 242 -3.40 -12.34 1.35
N CYS A 243 -2.75 -11.39 2.03
CA CYS A 243 -2.21 -11.63 3.38
C CYS A 243 -3.24 -12.18 4.37
N SER A 244 -4.44 -11.58 4.39
CA SER A 244 -5.52 -12.02 5.29
C SER A 244 -6.12 -13.36 4.86
N LEU A 245 -6.17 -13.64 3.55
CA LEU A 245 -6.63 -14.93 3.03
C LEU A 245 -5.65 -16.06 3.36
N VAL A 246 -4.34 -15.81 3.20
CA VAL A 246 -3.27 -16.76 3.55
C VAL A 246 -3.23 -17.02 5.06
N LEU A 247 -3.53 -16.01 5.89
CA LEU A 247 -3.68 -16.20 7.33
C LEU A 247 -4.80 -17.20 7.67
N ASN A 248 -5.84 -17.27 6.83
CA ASN A 248 -6.98 -18.17 6.99
C ASN A 248 -7.54 -18.20 8.44
N PRO A 249 -7.95 -17.04 8.99
CA PRO A 249 -8.46 -16.97 10.35
C PRO A 249 -9.82 -17.66 10.47
N GLN A 250 -10.01 -18.42 11.54
CA GLN A 250 -11.26 -19.13 11.79
C GLN A 250 -12.13 -18.38 12.82
N PRO A 251 -13.47 -18.53 12.76
CA PRO A 251 -14.34 -18.10 13.86
C PRO A 251 -13.86 -18.65 15.21
N ASP A 252 -14.09 -17.87 16.27
CA ASP A 252 -13.73 -18.20 17.67
C ASP A 252 -12.23 -18.27 18.02
N GLU A 253 -11.32 -18.09 17.05
CA GLU A 253 -9.88 -17.96 17.31
C GLU A 253 -9.51 -16.61 17.97
N ILE A 254 -8.34 -16.58 18.62
CA ILE A 254 -7.70 -15.36 19.13
C ILE A 254 -6.54 -14.98 18.19
N ILE A 255 -6.71 -13.87 17.48
CA ILE A 255 -5.77 -13.40 16.45
C ILE A 255 -5.02 -12.15 16.94
N LEU A 256 -3.73 -12.07 16.66
CA LEU A 256 -2.92 -10.85 16.86
C LEU A 256 -2.58 -10.21 15.52
N ASP A 257 -2.89 -8.93 15.36
CA ASP A 257 -2.31 -8.06 14.34
C ASP A 257 -1.30 -7.13 15.02
N MET A 258 -0.01 -7.38 14.81
CA MET A 258 1.06 -6.72 15.57
C MET A 258 1.32 -5.27 15.13
N CYS A 259 0.90 -4.87 13.93
CA CYS A 259 1.21 -3.58 13.33
C CYS A 259 0.01 -3.09 12.50
N ALA A 260 -1.12 -2.93 13.17
CA ALA A 260 -2.43 -3.02 12.54
C ALA A 260 -2.88 -1.76 11.77
N ALA A 261 -2.45 -0.56 12.18
CA ALA A 261 -3.04 0.65 11.62
C ALA A 261 -2.57 0.92 10.17
N PRO A 262 -3.48 1.28 9.25
CA PRO A 262 -4.80 1.88 9.50
C PRO A 262 -5.97 0.91 9.71
N GLY A 263 -5.74 -0.41 9.68
CA GLY A 263 -6.72 -1.43 10.04
C GLY A 263 -7.28 -2.25 8.90
N ASN A 264 -6.88 -1.99 7.65
CA ASN A 264 -7.51 -2.66 6.50
C ASN A 264 -7.34 -4.19 6.55
N LYS A 265 -6.17 -4.71 6.91
CA LYS A 265 -5.99 -6.16 7.06
C LYS A 265 -6.74 -6.70 8.28
N THR A 266 -6.74 -5.96 9.38
CA THR A 266 -7.46 -6.30 10.62
C THR A 266 -8.98 -6.43 10.40
N THR A 267 -9.60 -5.47 9.70
CA THR A 267 -11.03 -5.54 9.38
C THR A 267 -11.33 -6.64 8.37
N HIS A 268 -10.39 -6.98 7.48
CA HIS A 268 -10.52 -8.17 6.64
C HIS A 268 -10.55 -9.46 7.46
N ILE A 269 -9.65 -9.58 8.45
CA ILE A 269 -9.59 -10.73 9.35
C ILE A 269 -10.92 -10.85 10.10
N SER A 270 -11.45 -9.76 10.65
CA SER A 270 -12.76 -9.72 11.29
C SER A 270 -13.88 -10.23 10.38
N LEU A 271 -13.88 -9.76 9.12
CA LEU A 271 -14.85 -10.17 8.12
C LEU A 271 -14.76 -11.68 7.83
N LEU A 272 -13.56 -12.23 7.67
CA LEU A 272 -13.32 -13.67 7.45
C LEU A 272 -13.76 -14.52 8.66
N MET A 273 -13.57 -14.00 9.88
CA MET A 273 -14.04 -14.61 11.13
C MET A 273 -15.55 -14.41 11.37
N LYS A 274 -16.27 -13.74 10.46
CA LYS A 274 -17.70 -13.41 10.58
C LYS A 274 -18.03 -12.64 11.86
N GLY A 275 -17.11 -11.80 12.33
CA GLY A 275 -17.25 -11.04 13.56
C GLY A 275 -17.18 -11.88 14.86
N GLN A 276 -16.80 -13.15 14.78
CA GLN A 276 -16.62 -14.05 15.92
C GLN A 276 -15.16 -14.07 16.40
N GLY A 277 -14.89 -14.67 17.56
CA GLY A 277 -13.56 -14.68 18.18
C GLY A 277 -13.07 -13.31 18.66
N ILE A 278 -11.75 -13.15 18.81
CA ILE A 278 -11.13 -11.92 19.30
C ILE A 278 -9.93 -11.57 18.41
N ILE A 279 -9.86 -10.30 17.98
CA ILE A 279 -8.70 -9.77 17.28
C ILE A 279 -8.06 -8.69 18.16
N ILE A 280 -6.81 -8.89 18.53
CA ILE A 280 -5.99 -7.89 19.20
C ILE A 280 -5.19 -7.14 18.14
N ALA A 281 -5.39 -5.82 18.06
CA ALA A 281 -4.71 -4.97 17.10
C ALA A 281 -3.77 -3.99 17.82
N LEU A 282 -2.47 -4.11 17.56
CA LEU A 282 -1.44 -3.25 18.16
C LEU A 282 -0.96 -2.20 17.15
N GLU A 283 -0.76 -0.98 17.64
CA GLU A 283 -0.08 0.08 16.89
C GLU A 283 0.62 1.02 17.87
N LYS A 284 1.87 1.39 17.58
CA LYS A 284 2.69 2.22 18.47
C LYS A 284 2.33 3.70 18.40
N ASN A 285 1.86 4.18 17.25
CA ASN A 285 1.56 5.60 17.04
C ASN A 285 0.14 5.96 17.51
N PRO A 286 -0.01 6.83 18.53
CA PRO A 286 -1.32 7.17 19.09
C PRO A 286 -2.25 7.87 18.08
N GLY A 287 -1.69 8.66 17.15
CA GLY A 287 -2.46 9.33 16.10
C GLY A 287 -2.99 8.37 15.03
N LYS A 288 -2.28 7.27 14.76
CA LYS A 288 -2.79 6.18 13.91
C LYS A 288 -3.85 5.36 14.64
N VAL A 289 -3.65 5.05 15.92
CA VAL A 289 -4.65 4.37 16.77
C VAL A 289 -5.96 5.16 16.84
N ALA A 290 -5.89 6.48 17.06
CA ALA A 290 -7.09 7.32 17.10
C ALA A 290 -7.87 7.30 15.77
N ARG A 291 -7.15 7.32 14.63
CA ARG A 291 -7.78 7.21 13.30
C ARG A 291 -8.36 5.82 13.04
N PHE A 292 -7.68 4.76 13.48
CA PHE A 292 -8.15 3.39 13.34
C PHE A 292 -9.42 3.19 14.19
N LYS A 293 -9.41 3.57 15.48
CA LYS A 293 -10.59 3.51 16.35
C LYS A 293 -11.79 4.29 15.81
N LYS A 294 -11.56 5.43 15.14
CA LYS A 294 -12.64 6.22 14.52
C LYS A 294 -13.28 5.50 13.32
N LYS A 295 -12.53 4.65 12.61
CA LYS A 295 -12.99 3.95 11.40
C LYS A 295 -13.50 2.54 11.67
N CYS A 296 -13.00 1.90 12.71
CA CYS A 296 -13.33 0.53 13.06
C CYS A 296 -14.67 0.46 13.82
N SER A 297 -15.65 -0.25 13.24
CA SER A 297 -16.94 -0.54 13.88
C SER A 297 -17.06 -1.97 14.39
N ASP A 298 -16.10 -2.84 14.06
CA ASP A 298 -16.11 -4.26 14.41
C ASP A 298 -15.95 -4.46 15.91
N LYS A 299 -16.87 -5.23 16.52
CA LYS A 299 -16.93 -5.43 17.97
C LYS A 299 -15.90 -6.44 18.49
N ASN A 300 -15.45 -7.37 17.64
CA ASN A 300 -14.44 -8.37 17.97
C ASN A 300 -13.00 -7.83 17.88
N ILE A 301 -12.79 -6.59 17.42
CA ILE A 301 -11.45 -5.98 17.33
C ILE A 301 -11.18 -5.13 18.58
N LYS A 302 -10.16 -5.50 19.37
CA LYS A 302 -9.63 -4.72 20.49
C LYS A 302 -8.35 -3.98 20.06
N ILE A 303 -8.40 -2.65 19.95
CA ILE A 303 -7.29 -1.81 19.47
C ILE A 303 -6.51 -1.16 20.63
N PHE A 304 -5.20 -1.42 20.68
CA PHE A 304 -4.29 -0.91 21.71
C PHE A 304 -3.17 -0.06 21.14
N CYS A 305 -2.87 1.05 21.83
CA CYS A 305 -1.67 1.84 21.56
C CYS A 305 -0.50 1.21 22.32
N TYR A 306 0.27 0.35 21.66
CA TYR A 306 1.29 -0.45 22.33
C TYR A 306 2.47 -0.77 21.39
N ASP A 307 3.67 -0.93 21.97
CA ASP A 307 4.85 -1.35 21.23
C ASP A 307 4.88 -2.87 21.13
N ALA A 308 4.57 -3.40 19.94
CA ALA A 308 4.49 -4.84 19.71
C ALA A 308 5.82 -5.59 19.96
N THR A 309 6.97 -4.90 19.99
CA THR A 309 8.24 -5.53 20.39
C THR A 309 8.27 -5.94 21.86
N LYS A 310 7.41 -5.35 22.68
CA LYS A 310 7.32 -5.59 24.13
C LYS A 310 6.04 -6.34 24.53
N ALA A 311 5.37 -6.97 23.56
CA ALA A 311 4.05 -7.56 23.77
C ALA A 311 4.08 -8.88 24.57
N VAL A 312 5.25 -9.40 24.95
CA VAL A 312 5.37 -10.59 25.83
C VAL A 312 5.56 -10.14 27.28
N ILE A 313 4.87 -10.79 28.20
CA ILE A 313 5.10 -10.64 29.64
C ILE A 313 6.47 -11.23 29.98
N GLU A 314 7.37 -10.39 30.50
CA GLU A 314 8.63 -10.86 31.08
C GLU A 314 8.41 -11.31 32.53
N ARG A 315 9.05 -12.43 32.91
CA ARG A 315 8.77 -13.21 34.15
C ARG A 315 8.94 -12.45 35.48
N GLU A 316 9.50 -11.25 35.46
CA GLU A 316 9.81 -10.45 36.67
C GLU A 316 8.70 -9.47 37.08
N HIS A 317 7.61 -9.39 36.31
CA HIS A 317 6.51 -8.47 36.63
C HIS A 317 5.35 -9.19 37.32
N ASN A 318 4.96 -8.70 38.50
CA ASN A 318 3.69 -9.02 39.17
C ASN A 318 2.51 -8.54 38.30
N PHE A 319 2.24 -9.25 37.21
CA PHE A 319 1.23 -8.88 36.24
C PHE A 319 -0.15 -9.35 36.71
N VAL A 320 -1.06 -8.40 36.87
CA VAL A 320 -2.49 -8.70 37.01
C VAL A 320 -3.03 -8.96 35.61
N ARG A 321 -3.63 -10.15 35.40
CA ARG A 321 -4.19 -10.57 34.12
C ARG A 321 -5.20 -9.53 33.62
N ASN A 322 -4.84 -8.82 32.55
CA ASN A 322 -5.69 -7.82 31.91
C ASN A 322 -6.09 -8.28 30.51
N ASP A 323 -7.17 -7.71 30.01
CA ASP A 323 -7.75 -7.95 28.67
C ASP A 323 -6.92 -7.37 27.49
N GLY A 324 -5.66 -6.96 27.73
CA GLY A 324 -4.81 -6.24 26.78
C GLY A 324 -3.31 -6.45 27.03
N PRO A 325 -2.44 -5.88 26.17
CA PRO A 325 -1.00 -6.14 26.19
C PRO A 325 -0.33 -5.65 27.49
N PRO A 326 0.79 -6.27 27.91
CA PRO A 326 1.45 -7.44 27.30
C PRO A 326 0.71 -8.77 27.56
N PHE A 327 1.09 -9.82 26.83
CA PHE A 327 0.45 -11.15 26.83
C PHE A 327 1.42 -12.26 27.27
N GLU A 328 0.86 -13.36 27.75
CA GLU A 328 1.62 -14.59 28.04
C GLU A 328 2.17 -15.21 26.75
N GLU A 329 3.21 -16.03 26.85
CA GLU A 329 3.70 -16.83 25.72
C GLU A 329 2.63 -17.85 25.27
N ASN A 330 2.63 -18.21 23.99
CA ASN A 330 1.67 -19.16 23.40
C ASN A 330 0.19 -18.77 23.61
N TYR A 331 -0.15 -17.48 23.41
CA TYR A 331 -1.49 -16.96 23.67
C TYR A 331 -2.39 -16.91 22.42
N PHE A 332 -1.82 -16.72 21.23
CA PHE A 332 -2.57 -16.49 19.99
C PHE A 332 -2.59 -17.71 19.07
N ASP A 333 -3.77 -18.00 18.51
CA ASP A 333 -3.96 -19.08 17.53
C ASP A 333 -3.31 -18.71 16.19
N ARG A 334 -3.38 -17.43 15.82
CA ARG A 334 -2.71 -16.89 14.63
C ARG A 334 -2.19 -15.48 14.85
N ILE A 335 -1.15 -15.13 14.12
CA ILE A 335 -0.52 -13.82 14.17
C ILE A 335 -0.30 -13.31 12.74
N LEU A 336 -0.83 -12.12 12.46
CA LEU A 336 -0.44 -11.31 11.32
C LEU A 336 0.68 -10.35 11.74
N LEU A 337 1.82 -10.48 11.09
CA LEU A 337 2.97 -9.61 11.25
C LEU A 337 3.20 -8.80 9.97
N ASP A 338 2.34 -7.80 9.76
CA ASP A 338 2.47 -6.82 8.67
C ASP A 338 3.46 -5.72 9.05
N THR A 339 4.75 -5.98 8.86
CA THR A 339 5.79 -5.17 9.51
C THR A 339 5.98 -3.78 8.88
N PRO A 340 6.38 -2.79 9.69
CA PRO A 340 7.02 -1.59 9.17
C PRO A 340 8.23 -1.98 8.31
N CYS A 341 8.25 -1.49 7.08
CA CYS A 341 9.28 -1.78 6.09
C CYS A 341 9.62 -0.51 5.30
N SER A 342 10.64 -0.60 4.46
CA SER A 342 11.05 0.49 3.57
C SER A 342 10.00 0.91 2.52
N ALA A 343 8.95 0.09 2.33
CA ALA A 343 7.83 0.35 1.44
C ALA A 343 8.22 0.59 -0.03
N LEU A 344 9.38 0.08 -0.46
CA LEU A 344 9.89 0.30 -1.82
C LEU A 344 9.03 -0.37 -2.91
N GLY A 345 8.14 -1.29 -2.57
CA GLY A 345 7.21 -1.91 -3.52
C GLY A 345 5.94 -1.10 -3.79
N GLN A 346 5.73 0.04 -3.12
CA GLN A 346 4.55 0.86 -3.37
C GLN A 346 4.57 1.48 -4.77
N ARG A 347 3.43 1.47 -5.46
CA ARG A 347 3.30 1.96 -6.83
C ARG A 347 2.07 2.85 -7.06
N PRO A 348 2.17 3.91 -7.88
CA PRO A 348 3.42 4.46 -8.43
C PRO A 348 4.23 5.22 -7.36
N GLN A 349 5.55 5.22 -7.49
CA GLN A 349 6.46 6.08 -6.72
C GLN A 349 6.98 7.21 -7.60
N LEU A 350 6.53 8.44 -7.31
CA LEU A 350 6.95 9.64 -8.02
C LEU A 350 8.19 10.30 -7.40
N TYR A 351 8.42 10.08 -6.11
CA TYR A 351 9.62 10.50 -5.38
C TYR A 351 9.67 9.73 -4.06
N ASN A 352 10.83 9.18 -3.70
CA ASN A 352 11.01 8.45 -2.45
C ASN A 352 11.92 9.22 -1.46
N THR A 353 11.41 9.46 -0.26
CA THR A 353 12.10 10.23 0.80
C THR A 353 13.03 9.39 1.67
N ILE A 354 13.09 8.06 1.49
CA ILE A 354 13.92 7.16 2.30
C ILE A 354 15.40 7.56 2.28
N THR A 355 16.08 7.33 3.40
CA THR A 355 17.52 7.48 3.55
C THR A 355 18.15 6.11 3.75
N LEU A 356 19.44 5.97 3.46
CA LEU A 356 20.14 4.69 3.66
C LEU A 356 20.07 4.21 5.13
N ALA A 357 20.14 5.14 6.09
CA ALA A 357 20.02 4.83 7.51
C ALA A 357 18.63 4.26 7.86
N HIS A 358 17.55 4.82 7.29
CA HIS A 358 16.21 4.27 7.47
C HIS A 358 16.04 2.92 6.76
N LEU A 359 16.54 2.77 5.53
CA LEU A 359 16.49 1.52 4.80
C LEU A 359 17.09 0.35 5.61
N ARG A 360 18.26 0.58 6.23
CA ARG A 360 18.96 -0.44 7.03
C ARG A 360 18.36 -0.67 8.42
N SER A 361 17.54 0.24 8.95
CA SER A 361 16.99 0.11 10.30
C SER A 361 15.79 -0.82 10.40
N TYR A 362 15.15 -1.15 9.28
CA TYR A 362 13.97 -2.02 9.25
C TYR A 362 14.29 -3.48 9.60
N VAL A 363 15.38 -4.04 9.09
CA VAL A 363 15.73 -5.46 9.35
C VAL A 363 15.87 -5.78 10.84
N PRO A 364 16.62 -5.01 11.66
CA PRO A 364 16.66 -5.23 13.11
C PRO A 364 15.29 -5.13 13.79
N LEU A 365 14.46 -4.15 13.40
CA LEU A 365 13.12 -3.97 13.95
C LEU A 365 12.22 -5.16 13.61
N GLN A 366 12.23 -5.61 12.35
CA GLN A 366 11.46 -6.75 11.86
C GLN A 366 11.85 -8.03 12.59
N ARG A 367 13.15 -8.28 12.81
CA ARG A 367 13.64 -9.42 13.60
C ARG A 367 13.16 -9.38 15.06
N ASN A 368 13.11 -8.20 15.67
CA ASN A 368 12.61 -8.05 17.03
C ASN A 368 11.10 -8.36 17.10
N LEU A 369 10.31 -7.75 16.19
CA LEU A 369 8.87 -8.04 16.09
C LEU A 369 8.59 -9.52 15.80
N PHE A 370 9.36 -10.14 14.90
CA PHE A 370 9.25 -11.55 14.56
C PHE A 370 9.55 -12.44 15.78
N SER A 371 10.61 -12.15 16.53
CA SER A 371 10.92 -12.88 17.77
C SER A 371 9.77 -12.83 18.77
N THR A 372 9.15 -11.66 18.93
CA THR A 372 7.97 -11.50 19.79
C THR A 372 6.77 -12.28 19.25
N ALA A 373 6.53 -12.25 17.94
CA ALA A 373 5.47 -13.05 17.32
C ALA A 373 5.62 -14.54 17.63
N VAL A 374 6.83 -15.09 17.47
CA VAL A 374 7.10 -16.51 17.71
C VAL A 374 6.85 -16.92 19.17
N ARG A 375 7.21 -16.06 20.13
CA ARG A 375 6.92 -16.31 21.56
C ARG A 375 5.43 -16.29 21.88
N LEU A 376 4.67 -15.43 21.20
CA LEU A 376 3.23 -15.25 21.42
C LEU A 376 2.36 -16.29 20.70
N LEU A 377 2.91 -16.98 19.69
CA LEU A 377 2.20 -17.95 18.88
C LEU A 377 2.03 -19.28 19.63
N LYS A 378 0.81 -19.83 19.65
CA LYS A 378 0.56 -21.17 20.18
C LYS A 378 1.31 -22.24 19.35
N PRO A 379 1.63 -23.40 19.95
CA PRO A 379 2.01 -24.58 19.19
C PRO A 379 0.96 -24.89 18.10
N ASN A 380 1.42 -25.23 16.89
CA ASN A 380 0.59 -25.42 15.70
C ASN A 380 -0.19 -24.17 15.23
N GLY A 381 0.09 -23.00 15.78
CA GLY A 381 -0.47 -21.73 15.30
C GLY A 381 0.15 -21.27 13.98
N THR A 382 -0.50 -20.31 13.33
CA THR A 382 -0.05 -19.74 12.05
C THR A 382 0.49 -18.32 12.22
N LEU A 383 1.71 -18.07 11.73
CA LEU A 383 2.29 -16.73 11.62
C LEU A 383 2.41 -16.35 10.14
N VAL A 384 1.75 -15.26 9.74
CA VAL A 384 1.95 -14.65 8.41
C VAL A 384 2.83 -13.42 8.57
N TYR A 385 4.01 -13.47 7.97
CA TYR A 385 4.90 -12.32 7.82
C TYR A 385 4.65 -11.65 6.46
N SER A 386 4.42 -10.33 6.46
CA SER A 386 4.26 -9.57 5.22
C SER A 386 4.99 -8.23 5.26
N THR A 387 5.41 -7.78 4.08
CA THR A 387 5.97 -6.45 3.84
C THR A 387 5.35 -5.86 2.56
N CYS A 388 5.55 -4.55 2.35
CA CYS A 388 5.28 -3.91 1.06
C CYS A 388 6.59 -3.41 0.42
N THR A 389 7.67 -4.17 0.62
CA THR A 389 8.99 -3.87 0.05
C THR A 389 9.49 -4.99 -0.86
N ILE A 390 10.52 -4.65 -1.63
CA ILE A 390 11.17 -5.46 -2.66
C ILE A 390 12.59 -5.89 -2.25
N THR A 391 13.05 -5.48 -1.07
CA THR A 391 14.40 -5.80 -0.60
C THR A 391 14.47 -7.25 -0.14
N ILE A 392 15.50 -7.95 -0.60
CA ILE A 392 15.86 -9.29 -0.15
C ILE A 392 16.19 -9.25 1.35
N ALA A 393 16.83 -8.18 1.83
CA ALA A 393 17.20 -8.05 3.24
C ALA A 393 15.98 -8.09 4.19
N GLU A 394 14.87 -7.46 3.80
CA GLU A 394 13.62 -7.44 4.60
C GLU A 394 12.71 -8.63 4.27
N ASN A 395 12.88 -9.31 3.14
CA ASN A 395 12.05 -10.45 2.76
C ASN A 395 12.77 -11.79 3.00
N GLU A 396 13.44 -12.34 1.98
CA GLU A 396 14.13 -13.62 2.06
C GLU A 396 15.16 -13.68 3.18
N GLY A 397 15.87 -12.58 3.44
CA GLY A 397 16.82 -12.46 4.54
C GLY A 397 16.18 -12.60 5.93
N ILE A 398 14.91 -12.22 6.09
CA ILE A 398 14.15 -12.46 7.32
C ILE A 398 13.71 -13.93 7.39
N ILE A 399 13.25 -14.53 6.29
CA ILE A 399 12.84 -15.94 6.26
C ILE A 399 14.03 -16.85 6.58
N ALA A 400 15.18 -16.66 5.91
CA ALA A 400 16.41 -17.42 6.15
C ALA A 400 16.87 -17.33 7.61
N TRP A 401 16.84 -16.11 8.16
CA TRP A 401 17.16 -15.87 9.56
C TRP A 401 16.16 -16.56 10.49
N ALA A 402 14.86 -16.47 10.23
CA ALA A 402 13.81 -17.04 11.09
C ALA A 402 13.89 -18.56 11.15
N LEU A 403 14.07 -19.24 10.01
CA LEU A 403 14.21 -20.70 9.94
C LEU A 403 15.46 -21.18 10.70
N LYS A 404 16.54 -20.39 10.68
CA LYS A 404 17.75 -20.68 11.46
C LYS A 404 17.57 -20.42 12.96
N GLN A 405 16.93 -19.32 13.34
CA GLN A 405 16.79 -18.92 14.74
C GLN A 405 15.70 -19.67 15.49
N PHE A 406 14.65 -20.11 14.79
CA PHE A 406 13.49 -20.77 15.39
C PHE A 406 13.28 -22.14 14.75
N PRO A 407 14.01 -23.19 15.18
CA PRO A 407 13.94 -24.53 14.57
C PRO A 407 12.56 -25.20 14.67
N LYS A 408 11.67 -24.68 15.52
CA LYS A 408 10.28 -25.15 15.64
C LYS A 408 9.35 -24.56 14.59
N LEU A 409 9.78 -23.52 13.87
CA LEU A 409 9.02 -22.99 12.74
C LEU A 409 9.24 -23.85 11.52
N LYS A 410 8.17 -24.07 10.78
CA LYS A 410 8.17 -24.71 9.48
C LYS A 410 7.54 -23.76 8.48
N LEU A 411 8.21 -23.58 7.34
CA LEU A 411 7.66 -22.82 6.23
C LEU A 411 6.58 -23.66 5.53
N GLU A 412 5.36 -23.15 5.52
CA GLU A 412 4.21 -23.77 4.84
C GLU A 412 3.96 -23.11 3.48
N SER A 413 3.38 -23.88 2.56
CA SER A 413 3.07 -23.40 1.22
C SER A 413 1.82 -22.53 1.23
N ILE A 414 1.89 -21.35 0.64
CA ILE A 414 0.71 -20.50 0.41
C ILE A 414 -0.28 -21.11 -0.58
N ASN A 415 0.15 -22.04 -1.45
CA ASN A 415 -0.68 -22.60 -2.53
C ASN A 415 -1.83 -23.44 -1.98
N ASP A 416 -1.74 -23.86 -0.72
CA ASP A 416 -2.82 -24.55 -0.02
C ASP A 416 -4.01 -23.61 0.25
N GLN A 417 -3.75 -22.30 0.39
CA GLN A 417 -4.75 -21.26 0.65
C GLN A 417 -5.14 -20.48 -0.62
N ILE A 418 -4.15 -20.16 -1.48
CA ILE A 418 -4.35 -19.42 -2.73
C ILE A 418 -3.97 -20.33 -3.89
N LYS A 419 -4.96 -20.96 -4.50
CA LYS A 419 -4.78 -21.98 -5.56
C LYS A 419 -4.57 -21.37 -6.95
N THR A 420 -3.70 -20.37 -7.05
CA THR A 420 -3.43 -19.68 -8.32
C THR A 420 -2.07 -19.00 -8.32
N ASP A 421 -1.31 -19.22 -9.38
CA ASP A 421 -0.01 -18.59 -9.61
C ASP A 421 -0.15 -17.24 -10.33
N LYS A 422 -1.38 -16.78 -10.60
CA LYS A 422 -1.64 -15.56 -11.38
C LYS A 422 -1.20 -14.27 -10.67
N TYR A 423 -1.08 -14.29 -9.36
CA TYR A 423 -0.94 -13.07 -8.55
C TYR A 423 0.47 -12.76 -8.10
N GLY A 424 1.42 -13.68 -8.24
CA GLY A 424 2.79 -13.45 -7.83
C GLY A 424 3.75 -14.50 -8.35
N THR A 425 5.03 -14.25 -8.12
CA THR A 425 6.12 -15.16 -8.43
C THR A 425 6.62 -15.85 -7.16
N GLN A 426 7.39 -16.92 -7.36
CA GLN A 426 8.20 -17.51 -6.31
C GLN A 426 9.26 -16.51 -5.80
N GLY A 427 9.77 -16.79 -4.62
CA GLY A 427 10.88 -16.07 -3.97
C GLY A 427 12.21 -16.14 -4.71
N TYR A 428 13.14 -15.26 -4.34
CA TYR A 428 14.55 -15.44 -4.69
C TYR A 428 15.18 -16.58 -3.88
N VAL A 429 16.08 -17.33 -4.52
CA VAL A 429 16.97 -18.27 -3.83
C VAL A 429 18.18 -17.49 -3.32
N ILE A 430 18.50 -17.65 -2.04
CA ILE A 430 19.64 -17.01 -1.37
C ILE A 430 20.28 -18.02 -0.40
N ASP A 431 21.44 -17.68 0.14
CA ASP A 431 22.05 -18.48 1.21
C ASP A 431 21.11 -18.67 2.40
N GLY A 432 20.88 -19.94 2.77
CA GLY A 432 19.96 -20.33 3.83
C GLY A 432 18.50 -20.55 3.40
N LEU A 433 18.18 -20.38 2.11
CA LEU A 433 16.88 -20.74 1.54
C LEU A 433 17.05 -21.59 0.29
N THR A 434 16.50 -22.81 0.34
CA THR A 434 16.52 -23.72 -0.82
C THR A 434 15.51 -23.28 -1.88
N SER A 435 15.64 -23.79 -3.11
CA SER A 435 14.63 -23.63 -4.16
C SER A 435 13.25 -24.14 -3.74
N GLU A 436 13.18 -25.21 -2.95
CA GLU A 436 11.93 -25.72 -2.39
C GLU A 436 11.31 -24.70 -1.40
N ASN A 437 12.12 -24.00 -0.61
CA ASN A 437 11.62 -22.93 0.25
C ASN A 437 11.09 -21.76 -0.56
N ALA A 438 11.81 -21.34 -1.62
CA ALA A 438 11.44 -20.23 -2.48
C ALA A 438 10.05 -20.37 -3.13
N GLN A 439 9.61 -21.62 -3.39
CA GLN A 439 8.30 -21.92 -3.97
C GLN A 439 7.13 -21.83 -2.97
N LYS A 440 7.41 -21.75 -1.66
CA LYS A 440 6.36 -21.79 -0.62
C LYS A 440 5.79 -20.42 -0.27
N TYR A 441 6.43 -19.32 -0.70
CA TYR A 441 5.99 -17.95 -0.43
C TYR A 441 5.85 -17.12 -1.71
N MET A 442 5.06 -16.04 -1.61
CA MET A 442 4.70 -15.22 -2.77
C MET A 442 5.48 -13.92 -2.77
N GLN A 443 5.87 -13.50 -3.96
CA GLN A 443 6.28 -12.15 -4.26
C GLN A 443 5.35 -11.55 -5.29
N ILE A 444 4.80 -10.37 -5.02
CA ILE A 444 3.83 -9.74 -5.91
C ILE A 444 4.39 -8.41 -6.40
N TRP A 445 4.79 -8.37 -7.66
CA TRP A 445 5.27 -7.17 -8.35
C TRP A 445 4.71 -7.03 -9.77
#